data_AF-A0A7V9L8N8-F1
#
_entry.id   AF-A0A7V9L8N8-F1
#
_cell.length_a   1.000
_cell.length_b   1.000
_cell.length_c   1.000
_cell.angle_alpha   90.00
_cell.angle_beta   90.00
_cell.angle_gamma   90.00
#
_symmetry.space_group_name_H-M   'P 1'
#
loop_
_entity.id
_entity.type
_entity.pdbx_description
1 polymer ?
#
loop_
_entity_poly.entity_id
_entity_poly.type
_entity_poly.pdbx_seq_one_letter_code
_entity_poly.pdbx_strand_id
1 'polypeptide(L)'
;AGMRDKALERINLGFRINRYLAVGFRPLLPFMLKNERLRAIGFARNSPVWKSWSIDTCRDAAHAMARSRGYTAALNGLLNRVADCTLRIPATIPLAIVFGDTDTVLPPRTSQSRRYVPAHGRWIEWERCGHGIQLDYPDRVVELVNEVTSMSRG
;
A
#
# COMPACT_ATOMS: atom_id res chain seq x y z
N ALA A 1 -2.49 17.89 -17.99
CA ALA A 1 -1.69 16.67 -17.69
C ALA A 1 -2.58 15.47 -17.98
N GLY A 2 -2.43 14.92 -19.19
CA GLY A 2 -3.47 14.17 -19.88
C GLY A 2 -3.69 12.76 -19.34
N MET A 3 -4.96 12.37 -19.29
CA MET A 3 -5.51 11.02 -19.03
C MET A 3 -5.11 9.98 -20.10
N ARG A 4 -3.95 10.13 -20.75
CA ARG A 4 -3.44 9.28 -21.84
C ARG A 4 -2.18 8.52 -21.41
N ASP A 5 -2.11 8.07 -20.16
CA ASP A 5 -1.07 7.13 -19.76
C ASP A 5 -1.37 5.76 -20.40
N LYS A 6 -0.75 5.45 -21.54
CA LYS A 6 -0.74 4.10 -22.15
C LYS A 6 -0.33 2.99 -21.15
N ALA A 7 0.39 3.38 -20.09
CA ALA A 7 0.76 2.53 -18.99
C ALA A 7 -0.44 1.96 -18.20
N LEU A 8 -1.63 2.57 -18.25
CA LEU A 8 -2.79 2.09 -17.51
C LEU A 8 -3.33 0.75 -18.03
N GLU A 9 -3.05 0.34 -19.27
CA GLU A 9 -3.61 -0.89 -19.86
C GLU A 9 -3.20 -2.18 -19.14
N ARG A 10 -2.04 -2.19 -18.46
CA ARG A 10 -1.50 -3.36 -17.75
C ARG A 10 -1.87 -3.42 -16.27
N ILE A 11 -2.58 -2.40 -15.76
CA ILE A 11 -2.98 -2.31 -14.36
C ILE A 11 -4.34 -2.97 -14.16
N ASN A 12 -4.51 -3.66 -13.02
CA ASN A 12 -5.82 -4.17 -12.63
C ASN A 12 -6.88 -3.06 -12.70
N LEU A 13 -8.00 -3.36 -13.36
CA LEU A 13 -9.08 -2.41 -13.68
C LEU A 13 -9.53 -1.59 -12.46
N GLY A 14 -9.58 -2.19 -11.27
CA GLY A 14 -10.00 -1.49 -10.05
C GLY A 14 -9.06 -0.34 -9.64
N PHE A 15 -7.74 -0.52 -9.75
CA PHE A 15 -6.79 0.55 -9.43
C PHE A 15 -6.83 1.67 -10.46
N ARG A 16 -7.06 1.34 -11.74
CA ARG A 16 -7.24 2.34 -12.80
C ARG A 16 -8.47 3.20 -12.52
N ILE A 17 -9.61 2.57 -12.25
CA ILE A 17 -10.86 3.26 -11.95
C ILE A 17 -10.68 4.17 -10.73
N ASN A 18 -10.07 3.67 -9.66
CA ASN A 18 -9.81 4.48 -8.46
C ASN A 18 -8.96 5.72 -8.78
N ARG A 19 -7.89 5.56 -9.57
CA ARG A 19 -7.05 6.67 -10.01
C ARG A 19 -7.82 7.68 -10.87
N TYR A 20 -8.63 7.22 -11.83
CA TYR A 20 -9.45 8.10 -12.67
C TYR A 20 -10.47 8.88 -11.85
N LEU A 21 -11.12 8.23 -10.88
CA LEU A 21 -12.05 8.90 -9.98
C LEU A 21 -11.33 9.97 -9.16
N ALA A 22 -10.16 9.65 -8.59
CA ALA A 22 -9.38 10.61 -7.82
C ALA A 22 -8.91 11.83 -8.62
N VAL A 23 -8.57 11.67 -9.91
CA VAL A 23 -8.20 12.80 -10.80
C VAL A 23 -9.42 13.59 -11.22
N GLY A 24 -10.42 12.92 -11.81
CA GLY A 24 -11.56 13.55 -12.45
C GLY A 24 -12.50 14.23 -11.46
N PHE A 25 -12.66 13.66 -10.27
CA PHE A 25 -13.53 14.18 -9.21
C PHE A 25 -12.77 14.91 -8.11
N ARG A 26 -11.50 15.28 -8.32
CA ARG A 26 -10.68 15.98 -7.31
C ARG A 26 -11.40 17.13 -6.57
N PRO A 27 -12.13 18.06 -7.22
CA PRO A 27 -12.83 19.13 -6.50
C PRO A 27 -14.04 18.63 -5.69
N LEU A 28 -14.61 17.48 -6.04
CA LEU A 28 -15.79 16.90 -5.41
C LEU A 28 -15.46 15.86 -4.32
N LEU A 29 -14.18 15.46 -4.18
CA LEU A 29 -13.73 14.51 -3.15
C LEU A 29 -14.22 14.86 -1.73
N PRO A 30 -14.19 16.13 -1.25
CA PRO A 30 -14.65 16.46 0.10
C PRO A 30 -16.13 16.15 0.34
N PHE A 31 -16.96 16.18 -0.70
CA PHE A 31 -18.37 15.83 -0.63
C PHE A 31 -18.58 14.33 -0.79
N MET A 32 -17.95 13.71 -1.79
CA MET A 32 -18.09 12.28 -2.07
C MET A 32 -17.63 11.41 -0.90
N LEU A 33 -16.51 11.77 -0.25
CA LEU A 33 -15.94 10.98 0.84
C LEU A 33 -16.75 11.01 2.14
N LYS A 34 -17.71 11.94 2.29
CA LYS A 34 -18.66 11.94 3.42
C LYS A 34 -19.70 10.82 3.30
N ASN A 35 -19.96 10.35 2.08
CA ASN A 35 -20.84 9.22 1.85
C ASN A 35 -20.05 7.92 1.93
N GLU A 36 -20.39 7.04 2.87
CA GLU A 36 -19.68 5.78 3.09
C GLU A 36 -19.63 4.89 1.85
N ARG A 37 -20.71 4.81 1.07
CA ARG A 37 -20.76 3.98 -0.15
C ARG A 37 -19.81 4.50 -1.22
N LEU A 38 -19.76 5.82 -1.41
CA LEU A 38 -18.82 6.44 -2.36
C LEU A 38 -17.37 6.31 -1.87
N ARG A 39 -17.15 6.45 -0.56
CA ARG A 39 -15.83 6.22 0.05
C ARG A 39 -15.38 4.77 -0.12
N ALA A 40 -16.29 3.79 0.03
CA ALA A 40 -15.98 2.37 -0.12
C ALA A 40 -15.37 2.04 -1.49
N ILE A 41 -15.82 2.70 -2.58
CA ILE A 41 -15.30 2.51 -3.94
C ILE A 41 -13.78 2.73 -3.99
N GLY A 42 -13.26 3.69 -3.23
CA GLY A 42 -11.83 4.02 -3.21
C GLY A 42 -11.00 3.19 -2.23
N PHE A 43 -11.58 2.71 -1.13
CA PHE A 43 -10.82 2.19 0.02
C PHE A 43 -11.11 0.76 0.43
N ALA A 44 -12.32 0.25 0.21
CA ALA A 44 -12.73 -1.06 0.74
C ALA A 44 -11.92 -2.24 0.19
N ARG A 45 -11.35 -2.08 -1.01
CA ARG A 45 -10.45 -3.07 -1.62
C ARG A 45 -9.02 -3.00 -1.06
N ASN A 46 -8.59 -1.83 -0.58
CA ASN A 46 -7.20 -1.57 -0.23
C ASN A 46 -6.90 -1.80 1.25
N SER A 47 -7.94 -1.82 2.08
CA SER A 47 -7.86 -2.05 3.51
C SER A 47 -9.19 -2.65 4.01
N PRO A 48 -9.17 -3.65 4.88
CA PRO A 48 -10.38 -4.18 5.52
C PRO A 48 -10.83 -3.31 6.72
N VAL A 49 -9.98 -2.39 7.20
CA VAL A 49 -10.26 -1.50 8.33
C VAL A 49 -10.54 -0.06 7.90
N TRP A 50 -10.62 0.22 6.60
CA TRP A 50 -10.86 1.57 6.03
C TRP A 50 -12.00 2.39 6.67
N LYS A 51 -12.98 1.73 7.30
CA LYS A 51 -14.08 2.39 8.00
C LYS A 51 -13.65 3.12 9.27
N SER A 52 -12.57 2.68 9.91
CA SER A 52 -12.00 3.33 11.11
C SER A 52 -11.24 4.61 10.76
N TRP A 53 -10.88 4.81 9.49
CA TRP A 53 -10.13 5.97 9.05
C TRP A 53 -10.98 7.24 9.09
N SER A 54 -10.34 8.34 9.50
CA SER A 54 -10.96 9.66 9.44
C SER A 54 -11.25 10.06 7.99
N ILE A 55 -12.26 10.92 7.80
CA ILE A 55 -12.56 11.47 6.48
C ILE A 55 -11.37 12.24 5.91
N ASP A 56 -10.60 12.92 6.78
CA ASP A 56 -9.42 13.68 6.36
C ASP A 56 -8.30 12.75 5.88
N THR A 57 -8.05 11.64 6.57
CA THR A 57 -7.12 10.59 6.10
C THR A 57 -7.50 10.07 4.72
N CYS A 58 -8.79 9.75 4.51
CA CYS A 58 -9.27 9.33 3.19
C CYS A 58 -9.12 10.44 2.13
N ARG A 59 -9.39 11.70 2.50
CA ARG A 59 -9.27 12.84 1.60
C ARG A 59 -7.82 13.05 1.17
N ASP A 60 -6.90 13.00 2.12
CA ASP A 60 -5.47 13.18 1.88
C ASP A 60 -4.90 12.04 1.04
N ALA A 61 -5.30 10.79 1.31
CA ALA A 61 -4.93 9.65 0.47
C ALA A 61 -5.43 9.81 -0.98
N ALA A 62 -6.69 10.20 -1.18
CA ALA A 62 -7.25 10.44 -2.51
C ALA A 62 -6.55 11.61 -3.21
N HIS A 63 -6.22 12.67 -2.49
CA HIS A 63 -5.49 13.82 -2.99
C HIS A 63 -4.03 13.53 -3.34
N ALA A 64 -3.34 12.74 -2.53
CA ALA A 64 -1.97 12.29 -2.78
C ALA A 64 -1.94 11.42 -4.03
N MET A 65 -2.86 10.46 -4.13
CA MET A 65 -3.04 9.67 -5.35
C MET A 65 -3.31 10.59 -6.54
N ALA A 66 -4.29 11.51 -6.44
CA ALA A 66 -4.67 12.47 -7.48
C ALA A 66 -3.46 13.23 -8.05
N ARG A 67 -2.57 13.71 -7.18
CA ARG A 67 -1.40 14.55 -7.52
C ARG A 67 -0.15 13.77 -7.93
N SER A 68 -0.05 12.48 -7.62
CA SER A 68 1.14 11.68 -7.91
C SER A 68 1.29 11.39 -9.40
N ARG A 69 2.26 12.07 -10.05
CA ARG A 69 2.58 11.87 -11.47
C ARG A 69 3.10 10.46 -11.77
N GLY A 70 3.82 9.87 -10.82
CA GLY A 70 4.43 8.54 -10.97
C GLY A 70 3.52 7.37 -10.58
N TYR A 71 2.30 7.61 -10.08
CA TYR A 71 1.44 6.57 -9.51
C TYR A 71 1.24 5.38 -10.45
N THR A 72 0.89 5.63 -11.70
CA THR A 72 0.65 4.60 -12.71
C THR A 72 1.92 3.81 -13.00
N ALA A 73 3.05 4.48 -13.22
CA ALA A 73 4.32 3.84 -13.51
C ALA A 73 4.81 2.99 -12.33
N ALA A 74 4.69 3.50 -11.09
CA ALA A 74 5.04 2.78 -9.88
C ALA A 74 4.17 1.52 -9.72
N LEU A 75 2.84 1.64 -9.86
CA LEU A 75 1.95 0.50 -9.73
C LEU A 75 2.22 -0.58 -10.80
N ASN A 76 2.45 -0.20 -12.06
CA ASN A 76 2.89 -1.14 -13.09
C ASN A 76 4.23 -1.81 -12.78
N GLY A 77 5.12 -1.06 -12.13
CA GLY A 77 6.43 -1.57 -11.70
C GLY A 77 6.33 -2.63 -10.61
N LEU A 78 5.26 -2.60 -9.81
CA LEU A 78 5.05 -3.46 -8.64
C LEU A 78 4.17 -4.68 -8.94
N LEU A 79 3.14 -4.54 -9.76
CA LEU A 79 2.14 -5.59 -9.95
C LEU A 79 2.75 -6.90 -10.47
N ASN A 80 2.42 -8.00 -9.78
CA ASN A 80 2.89 -9.37 -10.07
C ASN A 80 4.41 -9.51 -10.09
N ARG A 81 5.13 -8.63 -9.38
CA ARG A 81 6.56 -8.76 -9.16
C ARG A 81 6.84 -9.05 -7.70
N VAL A 82 7.99 -9.68 -7.48
CA VAL A 82 8.61 -9.82 -6.16
C VAL A 82 9.85 -8.94 -6.14
N ALA A 83 10.10 -8.25 -5.03
CA ALA A 83 11.37 -7.58 -4.81
C ALA A 83 12.40 -8.60 -4.34
N ASP A 84 13.41 -8.89 -5.17
CA ASP A 84 14.54 -9.71 -4.76
C ASP A 84 15.56 -8.87 -3.98
N CYS A 85 15.61 -9.12 -2.67
CA CYS A 85 16.51 -8.46 -1.74
C CYS A 85 17.50 -9.44 -1.10
N THR A 86 17.54 -10.70 -1.55
CA THR A 86 18.31 -11.79 -0.91
C THR A 86 19.79 -11.46 -0.70
N LEU A 87 20.42 -10.77 -1.65
CA LEU A 87 21.85 -10.42 -1.62
C LEU A 87 22.14 -8.97 -1.18
N ARG A 88 21.13 -8.17 -0.84
CA ARG A 88 21.28 -6.71 -0.71
C ARG A 88 21.42 -6.21 0.72
N ILE A 89 21.10 -7.03 1.72
CA ILE A 89 21.05 -6.60 3.13
C ILE A 89 21.98 -7.52 3.93
N PRO A 90 23.05 -6.99 4.56
CA PRO A 90 23.95 -7.77 5.40
C PRO A 90 23.25 -8.37 6.62
N ALA A 91 23.67 -9.55 7.06
CA ALA A 91 23.11 -10.23 8.24
C ALA A 91 23.30 -9.48 9.57
N THR A 92 24.20 -8.48 9.60
CA THR A 92 24.41 -7.58 10.74
C THR A 92 23.34 -6.52 10.88
N ILE A 93 22.46 -6.36 9.89
CA ILE A 93 21.37 -5.40 9.92
C ILE A 93 20.07 -6.11 10.33
N PRO A 94 19.47 -5.78 11.49
CA PRO A 94 18.16 -6.29 11.85
C PRO A 94 17.12 -5.94 10.78
N LEU A 95 16.35 -6.94 10.36
CA LEU A 95 15.40 -6.81 9.27
C LEU A 95 14.08 -7.47 9.64
N ALA A 96 12.99 -6.70 9.55
CA ALA A 96 11.64 -7.24 9.55
C ALA A 96 10.93 -6.86 8.25
N ILE A 97 10.23 -7.81 7.66
CA ILE A 97 9.46 -7.65 6.43
C ILE A 97 8.01 -7.96 6.78
N VAL A 98 7.15 -6.98 6.58
CA VAL A 98 5.74 -7.05 6.96
C VAL A 98 4.88 -6.99 5.72
N PHE A 99 3.90 -7.90 5.65
CA PHE A 99 2.84 -7.85 4.68
C PHE A 99 1.48 -7.92 5.35
N GLY A 100 0.49 -7.28 4.72
CA GLY A 100 -0.90 -7.52 5.03
C GLY A 100 -1.45 -8.73 4.27
N ASP A 101 -2.26 -9.54 4.95
CA ASP A 101 -2.92 -10.73 4.39
C ASP A 101 -3.99 -10.40 3.32
N THR A 102 -4.47 -9.15 3.30
CA THR A 102 -5.47 -8.64 2.34
C THR A 102 -4.88 -7.60 1.38
N ASP A 103 -3.55 -7.48 1.28
CA ASP A 103 -2.90 -6.58 0.34
C ASP A 103 -3.26 -6.94 -1.11
N THR A 104 -3.83 -5.99 -1.86
CA THR A 104 -4.18 -6.17 -3.28
C THR A 104 -3.21 -5.50 -4.25
N VAL A 105 -2.22 -4.75 -3.74
CA VAL A 105 -1.12 -4.15 -4.50
C VAL A 105 0.08 -5.11 -4.56
N LEU A 106 0.39 -5.78 -3.45
CA LEU A 106 1.38 -6.87 -3.34
C LEU A 106 0.69 -8.16 -2.83
N PRO A 107 -0.06 -8.88 -3.69
CA PRO A 107 -0.89 -9.99 -3.24
C PRO A 107 -0.09 -11.16 -2.63
N PRO A 108 -0.58 -11.81 -1.55
CA PRO A 108 0.11 -12.92 -0.88
C PRO A 108 0.55 -14.06 -1.80
N ARG A 109 -0.26 -14.38 -2.82
CA ARG A 109 0.00 -15.51 -3.71
C ARG A 109 0.98 -15.21 -4.86
N THR A 110 1.29 -13.95 -5.12
CA THR A 110 2.07 -13.56 -6.32
C THR A 110 3.27 -12.68 -6.02
N SER A 111 3.17 -11.78 -5.04
CA SER A 111 4.20 -10.79 -4.73
C SER A 111 4.91 -11.03 -3.40
N GLN A 112 4.36 -11.88 -2.54
CA GLN A 112 4.93 -12.18 -1.23
C GLN A 112 5.60 -13.55 -1.26
N SER A 113 6.92 -13.59 -1.15
CA SER A 113 7.65 -14.86 -1.09
C SER A 113 8.93 -14.75 -0.28
N ARG A 114 9.04 -15.63 0.73
CA ARG A 114 10.22 -15.80 1.57
C ARG A 114 11.49 -16.19 0.79
N ARG A 115 11.34 -16.71 -0.44
CA ARG A 115 12.48 -17.05 -1.30
C ARG A 115 13.31 -15.83 -1.70
N TYR A 116 12.69 -14.65 -1.76
CA TYR A 116 13.29 -13.44 -2.30
C TYR A 116 13.71 -12.43 -1.22
N VAL A 117 13.73 -12.87 0.04
CA VAL A 117 14.15 -12.06 1.18
C VAL A 117 15.36 -12.68 1.88
N PRO A 118 16.21 -11.88 2.55
CA PRO A 118 17.33 -12.41 3.31
C PRO A 118 16.89 -13.42 4.38
N ALA A 119 17.64 -14.51 4.52
CA ALA A 119 17.30 -15.61 5.46
C ALA A 119 17.26 -15.15 6.94
N HIS A 120 18.03 -14.12 7.31
CA HIS A 120 18.03 -13.54 8.66
C HIS A 120 16.85 -12.59 8.90
N GLY A 121 16.11 -12.22 7.86
CA GLY A 121 14.97 -11.30 7.96
C GLY A 121 13.76 -11.98 8.60
N ARG A 122 13.15 -11.31 9.59
CA ARG A 122 11.89 -11.77 10.18
C ARG A 122 10.75 -11.52 9.21
N TRP A 123 10.02 -12.58 8.88
CA TRP A 123 8.83 -12.51 8.02
C TRP A 123 7.56 -12.44 8.86
N ILE A 124 6.82 -11.34 8.73
CA ILE A 124 5.63 -11.05 9.54
C ILE A 124 4.44 -10.85 8.61
N GLU A 125 3.35 -11.55 8.88
CA GLU A 125 2.06 -11.35 8.22
C GLU A 125 1.07 -10.78 9.23
N TRP A 126 0.39 -9.71 8.85
CA TRP A 126 -0.64 -9.08 9.68
C TRP A 126 -2.01 -9.45 9.16
N GLU A 127 -2.80 -10.08 10.04
CA GLU A 127 -4.19 -10.39 9.76
C GLU A 127 -5.04 -9.13 9.61
N ARG A 128 -6.02 -9.19 8.72
CA ARG A 128 -6.92 -8.08 8.41
C ARG A 128 -6.14 -6.80 8.12
N CYS A 129 -5.08 -6.89 7.33
CA CYS A 129 -4.24 -5.76 6.96
C CYS A 129 -4.13 -5.66 5.44
N GLY A 130 -4.33 -4.46 4.92
CA GLY A 130 -4.17 -4.14 3.51
C GLY A 130 -2.77 -3.64 3.18
N HIS A 131 -2.67 -2.92 2.06
CA HIS A 131 -1.37 -2.43 1.55
C HIS A 131 -0.75 -1.34 2.42
N GLY A 132 -1.59 -0.44 2.93
CA GLY A 132 -1.17 0.66 3.79
C GLY A 132 -1.08 0.22 5.25
N ILE A 133 -0.11 -0.63 5.59
CA ILE A 133 0.03 -1.18 6.95
C ILE A 133 0.09 -0.10 8.03
N GLN A 134 0.69 1.05 7.71
CA GLN A 134 0.82 2.22 8.57
C GLN A 134 -0.47 3.03 8.71
N LEU A 135 -1.42 2.85 7.78
CA LEU A 135 -2.76 3.42 7.87
C LEU A 135 -3.70 2.49 8.63
N ASP A 136 -3.53 1.18 8.48
CA ASP A 136 -4.35 0.18 9.15
C ASP A 136 -4.01 0.03 10.63
N TYR A 137 -2.71 -0.03 10.96
CA TYR A 137 -2.22 -0.29 12.31
C TYR A 137 -1.01 0.60 12.66
N PRO A 138 -1.22 1.93 12.80
CA PRO A 138 -0.12 2.88 13.03
C PRO A 138 0.70 2.53 14.28
N ASP A 139 0.04 2.19 15.39
CA ASP A 139 0.72 1.88 16.67
C ASP A 139 1.60 0.62 16.53
N ARG A 140 1.09 -0.41 15.86
CA ARG A 140 1.83 -1.66 15.60
C ARG A 140 3.05 -1.43 14.71
N VAL A 141 2.98 -0.50 13.76
CA VAL A 141 4.14 -0.08 12.95
C VAL A 141 5.18 0.60 13.82
N VAL A 142 4.77 1.52 14.70
CA VAL A 142 5.70 2.22 15.62
C VAL A 142 6.38 1.23 16.56
N GLU A 143 5.64 0.32 17.17
CA GLU A 143 6.17 -0.73 18.03
C GLU A 143 7.20 -1.58 17.31
N LEU A 144 6.88 -2.05 16.10
CA LEU A 144 7.78 -2.87 15.30
C LEU A 144 9.06 -2.12 14.91
N VAL A 145 8.95 -0.84 14.52
CA VAL A 145 10.12 -0.02 14.19
C VAL A 145 11.02 0.14 15.42
N ASN A 146 10.45 0.42 16.58
CA ASN A 146 11.20 0.52 17.84
C ASN A 146 11.89 -0.80 18.20
N GLU A 147 11.19 -1.92 18.07
CA GLU A 147 11.73 -3.26 18.30
C GLU A 147 12.96 -3.51 17.39
N VAL A 148 12.79 -3.40 16.07
CA VAL A 148 13.84 -3.71 15.10
C VAL A 148 15.04 -2.79 15.25
N THR A 149 14.83 -1.51 15.52
CA THR A 149 15.92 -0.54 15.69
C THR A 149 16.66 -0.69 17.02
N SER A 150 16.01 -1.22 18.06
CA SER A 150 16.67 -1.53 19.33
C SER A 150 17.64 -2.71 19.22
N MET A 151 17.38 -3.66 18.32
CA MET A 151 18.25 -4.82 18.07
C MET A 151 19.61 -4.42 17.48
N SER A 152 19.71 -3.25 16.83
CA SER A 152 20.97 -2.75 16.27
C SER A 152 21.88 -2.09 17.32
N ARG A 153 21.41 -1.94 18.57
CA ARG A 153 22.15 -1.27 19.66
C ARG A 153 22.77 -2.25 20.67
N GLY A 154 22.57 -3.55 20.48
CA GLY A 154 23.10 -4.62 21.32
C GLY A 154 24.37 -5.23 20.78
#